data_AF-A0A662Q8J3-F1
#
_entry.id   AF-A0A662Q8J3-F1
#
_cell.length_a   1.000
_cell.length_b   1.000
_cell.length_c   1.000
_cell.angle_alpha   90.00
_cell.angle_beta   90.00
_cell.angle_gamma   90.00
#
_symmetry.space_group_name_H-M   'P 1'
#
loop_
_entity.id
_entity.type
_entity.pdbx_description
1 polymer ?
#
loop_
_entity_poly.entity_id
_entity_poly.type
_entity_poly.pdbx_seq_one_letter_code
_entity_poly.pdbx_strand_id
1 'polypeptide(L)'
;MIMETHGDICRLGYLRIIPCLLEDQSPKTYDFLAAVLYEIVKGVHDEDFLAEKPIGLITRPVNARNYVTLAAELDLIDRRRQRLGLFGKLYLCMKSSMRFRSLVEGDRSLRLIDLLMLNDAEKIFFLWALFHRDYPFIQLITSWAIRKGRFRRQEAMIYAMEEAYPQALKKILPRSRSREVEEAERFRERRLAIGDKVEWIKSSQYAKYRHIAPPRFEWLVDCGILKRSGRGKYEVNAQMIYDPQRILKLASLSLNKIDQYLFGDFLKPLFKLYRRAGRYDIFRTLVEVYDRMKRYFGEEVDLTNLECMTILALIEKDMIADLNSIHDSFNSFAIQFPDRIYVTPSASGRLGLAYIDTRNLEI
;
A
#
# COMPACT_ATOMS: atom_id res chain seq x y z
N MET A 1 -11.12 3.93 -5.05
CA MET A 1 -10.30 4.88 -5.84
C MET A 1 -10.04 6.12 -5.02
N ILE A 2 -8.78 6.55 -4.99
CA ILE A 2 -8.32 7.74 -4.27
C ILE A 2 -8.58 8.96 -5.16
N MET A 3 -9.57 9.78 -4.81
CA MET A 3 -10.01 10.90 -5.67
C MET A 3 -9.06 12.09 -5.61
N GLU A 4 -8.55 12.38 -4.42
CA GLU A 4 -7.70 13.51 -4.15
C GLU A 4 -6.30 13.03 -3.82
N THR A 5 -5.34 13.55 -4.58
CA THR A 5 -3.91 13.29 -4.40
C THR A 5 -3.21 14.61 -4.68
N HIS A 6 -2.14 14.88 -3.95
CA HIS A 6 -1.31 16.06 -4.18
C HIS A 6 0.03 15.62 -4.76
N GLY A 7 0.67 16.52 -5.50
CA GLY A 7 1.77 16.19 -6.42
C GLY A 7 3.12 15.99 -5.74
N ASP A 8 3.12 16.18 -4.43
CA ASP A 8 4.18 16.03 -3.45
C ASP A 8 4.12 14.69 -2.71
N ILE A 9 2.98 13.98 -2.74
CA ILE A 9 2.78 12.72 -2.03
C ILE A 9 3.38 11.53 -2.81
N CYS A 10 4.65 11.64 -3.18
CA CYS A 10 5.30 10.70 -4.10
C CYS A 10 6.02 9.53 -3.41
N ARG A 11 6.00 9.46 -2.07
CA ARG A 11 6.79 8.50 -1.29
C ARG A 11 5.98 7.78 -0.22
N LEU A 12 5.66 6.51 -0.43
CA LEU A 12 4.88 5.68 0.50
C LEU A 12 5.59 5.47 1.85
N GLY A 13 6.92 5.52 1.88
CA GLY A 13 7.72 5.28 3.09
C GLY A 13 7.32 6.11 4.30
N TYR A 14 6.94 7.38 4.12
CA TYR A 14 6.50 8.25 5.22
C TYR A 14 5.22 7.77 5.91
N LEU A 15 4.37 7.03 5.19
CA LEU A 15 3.09 6.56 5.70
C LEU A 15 3.25 5.55 6.84
N ARG A 16 4.41 4.92 6.98
CA ARG A 16 4.73 3.94 8.04
C ARG A 16 4.76 4.55 9.43
N ILE A 17 5.06 5.86 9.53
CA ILE A 17 5.10 6.60 10.80
C ILE A 17 3.68 6.80 11.35
N ILE A 18 2.70 6.98 10.46
CA ILE A 18 1.35 7.41 10.82
C ILE A 18 0.61 6.38 11.70
N PRO A 19 0.62 5.06 11.39
CA PRO A 19 0.07 4.06 12.29
C PRO A 19 0.71 4.07 13.67
N CYS A 20 2.02 4.29 13.76
CA CYS A 20 2.74 4.33 15.04
C CYS A 20 2.30 5.53 15.90
N LEU A 21 2.04 6.70 15.28
CA LEU A 21 1.48 7.87 15.97
C LEU A 21 0.05 7.63 16.51
N LEU A 22 -0.67 6.64 15.98
CA LEU A 22 -2.04 6.29 16.35
C LEU A 22 -2.13 5.01 17.20
N GLU A 23 -1.00 4.46 17.64
CA GLU A 23 -0.95 3.16 18.32
C GLU A 23 -1.69 3.16 19.66
N ASP A 24 -1.70 4.30 20.37
CA ASP A 24 -2.46 4.52 21.61
C ASP A 24 -4.00 4.47 21.44
N GLN A 25 -4.49 4.26 20.22
CA GLN A 25 -5.90 4.21 19.83
C GLN A 25 -6.70 5.50 20.14
N SER A 26 -6.02 6.58 20.53
CA SER A 26 -6.68 7.86 20.78
C SER A 26 -7.00 8.55 19.44
N PRO A 27 -8.21 9.15 19.30
CA PRO A 27 -8.51 9.95 18.12
C PRO A 27 -7.54 11.13 18.01
N LYS A 28 -6.89 11.29 16.85
CA LYS A 28 -6.00 12.42 16.58
C LYS A 28 -6.45 13.19 15.35
N THR A 29 -6.52 14.51 15.46
CA THR A 29 -6.85 15.36 14.32
C THR A 29 -5.77 15.24 13.25
N TYR A 30 -6.15 15.44 11.98
CA TYR A 30 -5.19 15.35 10.90
C TYR A 30 -4.14 16.47 10.95
N ASP A 31 -4.49 17.63 11.51
CA ASP A 31 -3.54 18.74 11.69
C ASP A 31 -2.49 18.40 12.76
N PHE A 32 -2.90 17.74 13.85
CA PHE A 32 -1.98 17.24 14.86
C PHE A 32 -1.02 16.20 14.27
N LEU A 33 -1.55 15.19 13.57
CA LEU A 33 -0.73 14.16 12.92
C LEU A 33 0.23 14.76 11.90
N ALA A 34 -0.21 15.76 11.14
CA ALA A 34 0.62 16.44 10.14
C ALA A 34 1.75 17.25 10.80
N ALA A 35 1.46 17.95 11.90
CA ALA A 35 2.47 18.71 12.64
C ALA A 35 3.54 17.77 13.22
N VAL A 36 3.14 16.67 13.86
CA VAL A 36 4.09 15.71 14.43
C VAL A 36 4.90 15.01 13.34
N LEU A 37 4.26 14.58 12.24
CA LEU A 37 4.96 13.99 11.09
C LEU A 37 5.99 14.97 10.50
N TYR A 38 5.63 16.25 10.39
CA TYR A 38 6.53 17.28 9.89
C TYR A 38 7.76 17.44 10.77
N GLU A 39 7.59 17.53 12.09
CA GLU A 39 8.71 17.68 13.02
C GLU A 39 9.61 16.44 13.04
N ILE A 40 9.04 15.23 13.01
CA ILE A 40 9.83 13.98 12.90
C ILE A 40 10.70 14.00 11.66
N VAL A 41 10.14 14.33 10.49
CA VAL A 41 10.88 14.31 9.22
C VAL A 41 11.92 15.43 9.16
N LYS A 42 11.60 16.60 9.71
CA LYS A 42 12.54 17.74 9.82
C LYS A 42 13.73 17.43 10.73
N GLY A 43 13.52 16.65 11.79
CA GLY A 43 14.58 16.20 12.71
C GLY A 43 15.53 15.16 12.12
N VAL A 44 15.19 14.56 10.97
CA VAL A 44 16.09 13.64 10.25
C VAL A 44 17.09 14.44 9.41
N HIS A 45 18.25 14.70 9.99
CA HIS A 45 19.38 15.33 9.31
C HIS A 45 20.10 14.32 8.41
N ASP A 46 20.13 14.60 7.11
CA ASP A 46 20.88 13.82 6.12
C ASP A 46 21.36 14.76 5.00
N GLU A 47 22.43 15.53 5.28
CA GLU A 47 22.93 16.59 4.40
C GLU A 47 23.35 16.05 3.01
N ASP A 48 23.95 14.85 2.97
CA ASP A 48 24.42 14.21 1.75
C ASP A 48 23.24 13.76 0.86
N PHE A 49 22.20 13.18 1.45
CA PHE A 49 21.03 12.72 0.68
C PHE A 49 20.14 13.87 0.21
N LEU A 50 20.12 14.99 0.94
CA LEU A 50 19.41 16.22 0.54
C LEU A 50 20.05 16.89 -0.68
N ALA A 51 21.36 16.71 -0.90
CA ALA A 51 22.07 17.22 -2.07
C ALA A 51 21.49 16.68 -3.39
N GLU A 52 20.96 15.44 -3.39
CA GLU A 52 20.33 14.81 -4.55
C GLU A 52 18.89 15.28 -4.84
N LYS A 53 18.29 16.09 -3.95
CA LYS A 53 16.91 16.61 -4.04
C LYS A 53 15.89 15.52 -4.43
N PRO A 54 15.77 14.44 -3.63
CA PRO A 54 14.83 13.37 -3.91
C PRO A 54 13.40 13.90 -4.01
N ILE A 55 12.62 13.33 -4.92
CA ILE A 55 11.22 13.73 -5.12
C ILE A 55 10.37 13.26 -3.93
N GLY A 56 9.41 14.10 -3.52
CA GLY A 56 8.43 13.79 -2.49
C GLY A 56 8.92 14.04 -1.06
N LEU A 57 9.96 14.84 -0.88
CA LEU A 57 10.36 15.28 0.46
C LEU A 57 9.28 16.15 1.11
N ILE A 58 9.03 15.88 2.38
CA ILE A 58 8.22 16.73 3.23
C ILE A 58 9.11 17.92 3.65
N THR A 59 8.93 19.06 2.98
CA THR A 59 9.70 20.29 3.25
C THR A 59 8.86 21.38 3.91
N ARG A 60 7.53 21.24 3.85
CA ARG A 60 6.56 22.19 4.42
C ARG A 60 5.45 21.43 5.16
N PRO A 61 4.79 22.06 6.15
CA PRO A 61 3.68 21.45 6.88
C PRO A 61 2.54 20.96 5.98
N VAL A 62 2.25 21.68 4.89
CA VAL A 62 1.22 21.27 3.92
C VAL A 62 1.55 19.92 3.25
N ASN A 63 2.84 19.60 3.06
CA ASN A 63 3.23 18.30 2.52
C ASN A 63 2.87 17.18 3.49
N ALA A 64 3.19 17.35 4.78
CA ALA A 64 2.85 16.39 5.82
C ALA A 64 1.32 16.20 5.91
N ARG A 65 0.56 17.29 5.80
CA ARG A 65 -0.90 17.23 5.78
C ARG A 65 -1.44 16.40 4.63
N ASN A 66 -0.86 16.54 3.44
CA ASN A 66 -1.20 15.76 2.26
C ASN A 66 -0.89 14.26 2.47
N TYR A 67 0.23 13.93 3.12
CA TYR A 67 0.56 12.56 3.51
C TYR A 67 -0.44 11.95 4.50
N VAL A 68 -0.89 12.72 5.49
CA VAL A 68 -1.95 12.27 6.42
C VAL A 68 -3.26 12.00 5.69
N THR A 69 -3.63 12.87 4.74
CA THR A 69 -4.81 12.64 3.89
C THR A 69 -4.67 11.36 3.05
N LEU A 70 -3.49 11.11 2.46
CA LEU A 70 -3.24 9.86 1.73
C LEU A 70 -3.31 8.63 2.65
N ALA A 71 -2.77 8.71 3.87
CA ALA A 71 -2.86 7.62 4.84
C ALA A 71 -4.31 7.25 5.13
N ALA A 72 -5.19 8.24 5.21
CA ALA A 72 -6.62 8.02 5.36
C ALA A 72 -7.31 7.46 4.10
N GLU A 73 -6.85 7.82 2.91
CA GLU A 73 -7.32 7.21 1.65
C GLU A 73 -6.94 5.72 1.55
N LEU A 74 -5.74 5.39 2.02
CA LEU A 74 -5.19 4.03 2.08
C LEU A 74 -5.68 3.22 3.29
N ASP A 75 -6.59 3.78 4.11
CA ASP A 75 -7.14 3.11 5.29
C ASP A 75 -6.06 2.69 6.32
N LEU A 76 -4.99 3.47 6.39
CA LEU A 76 -4.09 3.50 7.54
C LEU A 76 -4.74 4.26 8.70
N ILE A 77 -5.60 5.24 8.37
CA ILE A 77 -6.44 5.98 9.30
C ILE A 77 -7.91 5.75 8.93
N ASP A 78 -8.74 5.36 9.90
CA ASP A 78 -10.20 5.41 9.78
C ASP A 78 -10.63 6.89 9.74
N ARG A 79 -11.12 7.34 8.58
CA ARG A 79 -11.55 8.73 8.36
C ARG A 79 -12.59 9.22 9.34
N ARG A 80 -13.54 8.35 9.70
CA ARG A 80 -14.69 8.72 10.52
C ARG A 80 -14.30 8.81 11.98
N ARG A 81 -13.49 7.85 12.44
CA ARG A 81 -13.11 7.73 13.85
C ARG A 81 -11.81 8.46 14.20
N GLN A 82 -11.02 8.83 13.19
CA GLN A 82 -9.66 9.39 13.33
C GLN A 82 -8.75 8.49 14.19
N ARG A 83 -8.93 7.17 14.08
CA ARG A 83 -8.14 6.12 14.72
C ARG A 83 -7.47 5.26 13.65
N LEU A 84 -6.75 4.22 14.05
CA LEU A 84 -6.19 3.24 13.12
C LEU A 84 -7.27 2.62 12.23
N GLY A 85 -7.06 2.72 10.92
CA GLY A 85 -7.82 1.99 9.90
C GLY A 85 -7.35 0.54 9.78
N LEU A 86 -7.97 -0.23 8.88
CA LEU A 86 -7.64 -1.66 8.71
C LEU A 86 -6.17 -1.87 8.39
N PHE A 87 -5.66 -1.23 7.33
CA PHE A 87 -4.27 -1.37 6.93
C PHE A 87 -3.32 -0.78 7.97
N GLY A 88 -3.75 0.22 8.74
CA GLY A 88 -2.95 0.77 9.84
C GLY A 88 -2.69 -0.27 10.92
N LYS A 89 -3.74 -0.97 11.35
CA LYS A 89 -3.65 -2.07 12.32
C LYS A 89 -2.80 -3.23 11.78
N LEU A 90 -2.99 -3.61 10.52
CA LEU A 90 -2.20 -4.67 9.88
C LEU A 90 -0.71 -4.31 9.81
N TYR A 91 -0.37 -3.07 9.45
CA TYR A 91 1.03 -2.61 9.41
C TYR A 91 1.69 -2.69 10.79
N LEU A 92 0.98 -2.30 11.86
CA LEU A 92 1.50 -2.43 13.22
C LEU A 92 1.77 -3.89 13.63
N CYS A 93 1.13 -4.88 13.01
CA CYS A 93 1.43 -6.29 13.27
C CYS A 93 2.76 -6.76 12.64
N MET A 94 3.32 -6.01 11.69
CA MET A 94 4.60 -6.30 11.04
C MET A 94 5.79 -5.93 11.93
N LYS A 95 6.88 -6.72 11.88
CA LYS A 95 8.13 -6.42 12.57
C LYS A 95 8.75 -5.11 12.07
N SER A 96 8.54 -4.77 10.79
CA SER A 96 8.99 -3.53 10.16
C SER A 96 8.46 -2.27 10.85
N SER A 97 7.32 -2.35 11.56
CA SER A 97 6.78 -1.21 12.30
C SER A 97 7.63 -0.84 13.53
N MET A 98 8.32 -1.80 14.14
CA MET A 98 9.07 -1.62 15.41
C MET A 98 10.06 -0.45 15.34
N ARG A 99 10.83 -0.33 14.26
CA ARG A 99 11.80 0.77 14.11
C ARG A 99 11.15 2.14 14.02
N PHE A 100 9.92 2.23 13.51
CA PHE A 100 9.16 3.48 13.41
C PHE A 100 8.46 3.82 14.72
N ARG A 101 8.08 2.81 15.52
CA ARG A 101 7.64 3.02 16.90
C ARG A 101 8.74 3.65 17.74
N SER A 102 9.93 3.05 17.73
CA SER A 102 11.10 3.61 18.44
C SER A 102 11.49 5.01 17.94
N LEU A 103 11.25 5.32 16.66
CA LEU A 103 11.42 6.69 16.15
C LEU A 103 10.40 7.66 16.75
N VAL A 104 9.12 7.27 16.80
CA VAL A 104 8.03 8.08 17.35
C VAL A 104 8.19 8.30 18.86
N GLU A 105 8.69 7.29 19.58
CA GLU A 105 8.96 7.34 21.03
C GLU A 105 10.22 8.18 21.35
N GLY A 106 11.04 8.50 20.36
CA GLY A 106 12.29 9.25 20.53
C GLY A 106 13.50 8.39 20.91
N ASP A 107 13.35 7.07 20.96
CA ASP A 107 14.39 6.10 21.33
C ASP A 107 15.40 5.84 20.21
N ARG A 108 15.10 6.25 18.97
CA ARG A 108 15.95 5.99 17.80
C ARG A 108 15.84 7.09 16.77
N SER A 109 16.97 7.50 16.19
CA SER A 109 17.01 8.28 14.95
C SER A 109 17.15 7.37 13.73
N LEU A 110 16.50 7.75 12.63
CA LEU A 110 16.63 7.08 11.33
C LEU A 110 17.24 8.04 10.32
N ARG A 111 17.96 7.50 9.33
CA ARG A 111 18.40 8.30 8.16
C ARG A 111 17.23 8.51 7.21
N LEU A 112 17.33 9.51 6.35
CA LEU A 112 16.25 9.85 5.41
C LEU A 112 16.00 8.71 4.43
N ILE A 113 17.04 7.98 4.01
CA ILE A 113 16.88 6.80 3.16
C ILE A 113 16.04 5.70 3.83
N ASP A 114 16.22 5.50 5.14
CA ASP A 114 15.49 4.48 5.91
C ASP A 114 14.01 4.86 6.07
N LEU A 115 13.71 6.17 6.14
CA LEU A 115 12.34 6.71 6.12
C LEU A 115 11.64 6.54 4.77
N LEU A 116 12.38 6.54 3.67
CA LEU A 116 11.83 6.52 2.33
C LEU A 116 11.73 5.11 1.73
N MET A 117 12.77 4.29 1.91
CA MET A 117 12.86 2.98 1.27
C MET A 117 11.98 1.95 1.99
N LEU A 118 11.23 1.20 1.19
CA LEU A 118 10.47 0.04 1.62
C LEU A 118 11.33 -1.22 1.48
N ASN A 119 11.29 -2.11 2.48
CA ASN A 119 11.76 -3.48 2.33
C ASN A 119 10.76 -4.32 1.52
N ASP A 120 11.08 -5.57 1.23
CA ASP A 120 10.24 -6.39 0.35
C ASP A 120 8.85 -6.70 0.92
N ALA A 121 8.76 -6.99 2.22
CA ALA A 121 7.46 -7.17 2.89
C ALA A 121 6.61 -5.88 2.84
N GLU A 122 7.24 -4.72 3.08
CA GLU A 122 6.57 -3.41 3.00
C GLU A 122 6.14 -3.07 1.57
N LYS A 123 6.94 -3.40 0.54
CA LYS A 123 6.55 -3.23 -0.86
C LYS A 123 5.29 -4.03 -1.19
N ILE A 124 5.22 -5.29 -0.76
CA ILE A 124 4.06 -6.16 -0.97
C ILE A 124 2.86 -5.63 -0.19
N PHE A 125 3.06 -5.23 1.08
CA PHE A 125 2.01 -4.63 1.92
C PHE A 125 1.40 -3.37 1.28
N PHE A 126 2.22 -2.44 0.82
CA PHE A 126 1.70 -1.22 0.18
C PHE A 126 1.11 -1.50 -1.20
N LEU A 127 1.64 -2.47 -1.95
CA LEU A 127 1.03 -2.92 -3.20
C LEU A 127 -0.38 -3.48 -2.94
N TRP A 128 -0.54 -4.28 -1.88
CA TRP A 128 -1.83 -4.81 -1.43
C TRP A 128 -2.81 -3.68 -1.09
N ALA A 129 -2.40 -2.73 -0.25
CA ALA A 129 -3.22 -1.58 0.12
C ALA A 129 -3.63 -0.73 -1.09
N LEU A 130 -2.71 -0.44 -2.02
CA LEU A 130 -3.00 0.32 -3.23
C LEU A 130 -4.03 -0.38 -4.11
N PHE A 131 -3.85 -1.68 -4.34
CA PHE A 131 -4.75 -2.47 -5.19
C PHE A 131 -6.15 -2.64 -4.60
N HIS A 132 -6.32 -2.49 -3.29
CA HIS A 132 -7.63 -2.43 -2.66
C HIS A 132 -8.25 -1.04 -2.68
N ARG A 133 -7.47 -0.02 -2.28
CA ARG A 133 -7.99 1.31 -1.97
C ARG A 133 -8.07 2.22 -3.19
N ASP A 134 -7.12 2.10 -4.12
CA ASP A 134 -7.08 2.85 -5.37
C ASP A 134 -7.67 2.08 -6.57
N TYR A 135 -8.30 0.92 -6.31
CA TYR A 135 -9.06 0.20 -7.33
C TYR A 135 -10.17 1.06 -7.95
N PRO A 136 -10.40 0.96 -9.27
CA PRO A 136 -9.65 0.21 -10.29
C PRO A 136 -8.54 1.04 -10.96
N PHE A 137 -8.29 2.27 -10.50
CA PHE A 137 -7.44 3.21 -11.21
C PHE A 137 -5.97 2.78 -11.21
N ILE A 138 -5.45 2.33 -10.07
CA ILE A 138 -4.10 1.80 -9.99
C ILE A 138 -3.89 0.58 -10.90
N GLN A 139 -4.92 -0.25 -11.11
CA GLN A 139 -4.84 -1.40 -12.02
C GLN A 139 -4.63 -0.95 -13.46
N LEU A 140 -5.43 0.01 -13.93
CA LEU A 140 -5.32 0.54 -15.29
C LEU A 140 -3.95 1.20 -15.52
N ILE A 141 -3.49 2.01 -14.56
CA ILE A 141 -2.17 2.64 -14.61
C ILE A 141 -1.05 1.60 -14.64
N THR A 142 -1.11 0.60 -13.77
CA THR A 142 -0.07 -0.44 -13.69
C THR A 142 -0.01 -1.24 -14.98
N SER A 143 -1.16 -1.68 -15.50
CA SER A 143 -1.26 -2.45 -16.74
C SER A 143 -0.66 -1.68 -17.93
N TRP A 144 -1.00 -0.40 -18.06
CA TRP A 144 -0.43 0.45 -19.10
C TRP A 144 1.08 0.64 -18.94
N ALA A 145 1.55 0.92 -17.72
CA ALA A 145 2.97 1.14 -17.46
C ALA A 145 3.82 -0.07 -17.85
N ILE A 146 3.35 -1.29 -17.53
CA ILE A 146 4.03 -2.53 -17.93
C ILE A 146 4.04 -2.71 -19.45
N ARG A 147 2.89 -2.53 -20.12
CA ARG A 147 2.81 -2.68 -21.60
C ARG A 147 3.64 -1.64 -22.34
N LYS A 148 3.68 -0.41 -21.83
CA LYS A 148 4.43 0.69 -22.43
C LYS A 148 5.93 0.52 -22.25
N GLY A 149 6.38 -0.13 -21.17
CA GLY A 149 7.78 -0.45 -20.89
C GLY A 149 8.61 0.75 -20.44
N ARG A 150 8.64 1.82 -21.24
CA ARG A 150 9.35 3.08 -20.94
C ARG A 150 8.53 4.28 -21.36
N PHE A 151 8.45 5.29 -20.51
CA PHE A 151 7.62 6.47 -20.76
C PHE A 151 8.08 7.70 -19.99
N ARG A 152 7.67 8.87 -20.48
CA ARG A 152 7.89 10.16 -19.81
C ARG A 152 6.69 10.51 -18.94
N ARG A 153 6.91 11.36 -17.94
CA ARG A 153 5.88 11.91 -17.05
C ARG A 153 4.68 12.48 -17.82
N GLN A 154 4.92 13.19 -18.91
CA GLN A 154 3.84 13.79 -19.71
C GLN A 154 2.93 12.72 -20.34
N GLU A 155 3.51 11.66 -20.90
CA GLU A 155 2.74 10.52 -21.44
C GLU A 155 1.93 9.84 -20.34
N ALA A 156 2.56 9.62 -19.19
CA ALA A 156 1.93 9.03 -18.01
C ALA A 156 0.72 9.84 -17.53
N MET A 157 0.86 11.16 -17.44
CA MET A 157 -0.24 12.05 -17.04
C MET A 157 -1.39 12.03 -18.04
N ILE A 158 -1.09 12.10 -19.34
CA ILE A 158 -2.11 12.07 -20.39
C ILE A 158 -2.88 10.76 -20.33
N TYR A 159 -2.21 9.62 -20.33
CA TYR A 159 -2.89 8.32 -20.25
C TYR A 159 -3.70 8.19 -18.96
N ALA A 160 -3.09 8.47 -17.81
CA ALA A 160 -3.75 8.31 -16.53
C ALA A 160 -5.04 9.14 -16.46
N MET A 161 -5.02 10.38 -16.95
CA MET A 161 -6.16 11.28 -16.83
C MET A 161 -7.16 11.18 -17.97
N GLU A 162 -6.75 10.89 -19.20
CA GLU A 162 -7.65 10.87 -20.36
C GLU A 162 -8.19 9.48 -20.67
N GLU A 163 -7.56 8.42 -20.18
CA GLU A 163 -7.98 7.04 -20.42
C GLU A 163 -8.35 6.33 -19.12
N ALA A 164 -7.40 6.24 -18.19
CA ALA A 164 -7.60 5.40 -17.00
C ALA A 164 -8.58 6.02 -16.00
N TYR A 165 -8.54 7.33 -15.77
CA TYR A 165 -9.41 8.01 -14.80
C TYR A 165 -10.90 7.98 -15.20
N PRO A 166 -11.31 8.33 -16.44
CA PRO A 166 -12.72 8.23 -16.86
C PRO A 166 -13.23 6.78 -16.81
N GLN A 167 -12.42 5.82 -17.25
CA GLN A 167 -12.76 4.39 -17.18
C GLN A 167 -12.93 3.91 -15.73
N ALA A 168 -12.05 4.38 -14.83
CA ALA A 168 -12.15 4.05 -13.40
C ALA A 168 -13.41 4.64 -12.77
N LEU A 169 -13.74 5.90 -13.07
CA LEU A 169 -14.98 6.54 -12.62
C LEU A 169 -16.21 5.77 -13.09
N LYS A 170 -16.26 5.40 -14.38
CA LYS A 170 -17.37 4.62 -14.97
C LYS A 170 -17.62 3.30 -14.26
N LYS A 171 -16.57 2.67 -13.71
CA LYS A 171 -16.66 1.38 -13.01
C LYS A 171 -17.11 1.49 -11.55
N ILE A 172 -16.87 2.63 -10.89
CA ILE A 172 -17.13 2.79 -9.44
C ILE A 172 -18.29 3.73 -9.12
N LEU A 173 -18.59 4.69 -9.99
CA LEU A 173 -19.65 5.65 -9.75
C LEU A 173 -21.01 5.05 -10.11
N PRO A 174 -22.05 5.32 -9.30
CA PRO A 174 -23.42 4.97 -9.67
C PRO A 174 -23.88 5.79 -10.88
N ARG A 175 -24.88 5.28 -11.62
CA ARG A 175 -25.44 5.95 -12.81
C ARG A 175 -25.91 7.39 -12.54
N SER A 176 -26.33 7.69 -11.31
CA SER A 176 -26.74 9.04 -10.89
C SER A 176 -25.62 10.09 -10.97
N ARG A 177 -24.35 9.68 -11.01
CA ARG A 177 -23.17 10.56 -11.14
C ARG A 177 -22.54 10.50 -12.54
N SER A 178 -23.33 10.21 -13.58
CA SER A 178 -22.85 10.12 -14.98
C SER A 178 -22.15 11.38 -15.47
N ARG A 179 -22.59 12.56 -15.01
CA ARG A 179 -22.01 13.87 -15.36
C ARG A 179 -20.52 13.95 -15.05
N GLU A 180 -20.04 13.32 -13.98
CA GLU A 180 -18.61 13.32 -13.64
C GLU A 180 -17.78 12.48 -14.61
N VAL A 181 -18.37 11.40 -15.12
CA VAL A 181 -17.75 10.56 -16.16
C VAL A 181 -17.68 11.33 -17.48
N GLU A 182 -18.81 11.92 -17.91
CA GLU A 182 -18.90 12.75 -19.12
C GLU A 182 -17.95 13.96 -19.06
N GLU A 183 -17.77 14.56 -17.88
CA GLU A 183 -16.79 15.61 -17.68
C GLU A 183 -15.36 15.09 -17.89
N ALA A 184 -15.04 13.94 -17.29
CA ALA A 184 -13.71 13.34 -17.39
C ALA A 184 -13.39 12.87 -18.82
N GLU A 185 -14.36 12.35 -19.57
CA GLU A 185 -14.19 11.95 -20.99
C GLU A 185 -13.84 13.15 -21.88
N ARG A 186 -14.33 14.36 -21.54
CA ARG A 186 -13.98 15.62 -22.23
C ARG A 186 -12.62 16.19 -21.86
N PHE A 187 -11.82 15.52 -21.04
CA PHE A 187 -10.47 15.98 -20.71
C PHE A 187 -9.56 16.06 -21.95
N ARG A 188 -9.61 15.06 -22.83
CA ARG A 188 -8.83 15.09 -24.07
C ARG A 188 -9.17 16.31 -24.92
N GLU A 189 -10.46 16.53 -25.16
CA GLU A 189 -10.97 17.65 -25.97
C GLU A 189 -10.51 18.99 -25.39
N ARG A 190 -10.68 19.19 -24.08
CA ARG A 190 -10.24 20.40 -23.38
C ARG A 190 -8.75 20.64 -23.48
N ARG A 191 -7.92 19.59 -23.34
CA ARG A 191 -6.47 19.72 -23.49
C ARG A 191 -6.09 20.06 -24.93
N LEU A 192 -6.70 19.41 -25.92
CA LEU A 192 -6.39 19.63 -27.34
C LEU A 192 -6.84 21.01 -27.83
N ALA A 193 -7.84 21.62 -27.20
CA ALA A 193 -8.27 22.99 -27.49
C ALA A 193 -7.24 24.05 -27.03
N ILE A 194 -6.31 23.71 -26.14
CA ILE A 194 -5.26 24.62 -25.69
C ILE A 194 -4.10 24.59 -26.70
N GLY A 195 -3.96 25.67 -27.46
CA GLY A 195 -3.04 25.74 -28.61
C GLY A 195 -1.56 25.81 -28.24
N ASP A 196 -1.22 26.32 -27.05
CA ASP A 196 0.17 26.48 -26.60
C ASP A 196 0.53 25.68 -25.34
N LYS A 197 1.79 25.23 -25.28
CA LYS A 197 2.34 24.45 -24.17
C LYS A 197 2.45 25.27 -22.87
N VAL A 198 2.74 26.56 -22.95
CA VAL A 198 2.84 27.43 -21.76
C VAL A 198 1.46 27.63 -21.16
N GLU A 199 0.45 27.85 -21.99
CA GLU A 199 -0.94 27.94 -21.59
C GLU A 199 -1.41 26.63 -20.93
N TRP A 200 -1.06 25.48 -21.52
CA TRP A 200 -1.38 24.18 -20.94
C TRP A 200 -0.82 24.02 -19.52
N ILE A 201 0.46 24.33 -19.30
CA ILE A 201 1.10 24.17 -17.98
C ILE A 201 0.48 25.09 -16.92
N LYS A 202 -0.10 26.23 -17.33
CA LYS A 202 -0.79 27.18 -16.45
C LYS A 202 -2.27 26.82 -16.22
N SER A 203 -2.83 25.89 -16.99
CA SER A 203 -4.24 25.51 -16.90
C SER A 203 -4.59 24.78 -15.59
N SER A 204 -5.84 24.95 -15.14
CA SER A 204 -6.39 24.18 -14.01
C SER A 204 -6.41 22.68 -14.28
N GLN A 205 -6.60 22.28 -15.54
CA GLN A 205 -6.59 20.88 -15.95
C GLN A 205 -5.20 20.26 -15.80
N TYR A 206 -4.13 20.96 -16.19
CA TYR A 206 -2.76 20.50 -15.92
C TYR A 206 -2.49 20.37 -14.42
N ALA A 207 -2.98 21.33 -13.61
CA ALA A 207 -2.89 21.24 -12.15
C ALA A 207 -3.58 19.96 -11.62
N LYS A 208 -4.76 19.62 -12.12
CA LYS A 208 -5.42 18.35 -11.80
C LYS A 208 -4.58 17.14 -12.21
N TYR A 209 -4.01 17.15 -13.42
CA TYR A 209 -3.21 16.04 -13.94
C TYR A 209 -1.95 15.80 -13.11
N ARG A 210 -1.21 16.86 -12.77
CA ARG A 210 0.06 16.75 -12.03
C ARG A 210 -0.11 16.30 -10.58
N HIS A 211 -1.32 16.46 -10.04
CA HIS A 211 -1.65 16.12 -8.66
C HIS A 211 -2.19 14.69 -8.56
N ILE A 212 -2.88 14.19 -9.59
CA ILE A 212 -3.48 12.86 -9.59
C ILE A 212 -2.52 11.79 -10.14
N ALA A 213 -1.91 12.02 -11.30
CA ALA A 213 -1.21 10.96 -12.00
C ALA A 213 0.23 10.71 -11.48
N PRO A 214 1.12 11.72 -11.37
CA PRO A 214 2.51 11.49 -10.97
C PRO A 214 2.69 10.72 -9.65
N PRO A 215 1.95 11.01 -8.55
CA PRO A 215 2.11 10.27 -7.30
C PRO A 215 1.99 8.75 -7.47
N ARG A 216 1.03 8.29 -8.28
CA ARG A 216 0.78 6.85 -8.51
C ARG A 216 1.93 6.16 -9.23
N PHE A 217 2.56 6.83 -10.20
CA PHE A 217 3.74 6.27 -10.84
C PHE A 217 4.93 6.22 -9.88
N GLU A 218 5.05 7.19 -8.98
CA GLU A 218 6.08 7.17 -7.94
C GLU A 218 5.80 6.10 -6.87
N TRP A 219 4.53 5.82 -6.55
CA TRP A 219 4.15 4.68 -5.69
C TRP A 219 4.54 3.34 -6.34
N LEU A 220 4.36 3.20 -7.65
CA LEU A 220 4.84 2.02 -8.38
C LEU A 220 6.38 1.93 -8.39
N VAL A 221 7.10 3.06 -8.32
CA VAL A 221 8.55 3.07 -8.10
C VAL A 221 8.89 2.57 -6.69
N ASP A 222 8.21 3.07 -5.67
CA ASP A 222 8.44 2.65 -4.28
C ASP A 222 8.12 1.16 -4.06
N CYS A 223 7.06 0.64 -4.69
CA CYS A 223 6.74 -0.80 -4.70
C CYS A 223 7.71 -1.63 -5.57
N GLY A 224 8.66 -1.00 -6.28
CA GLY A 224 9.68 -1.67 -7.08
C GLY A 224 9.22 -2.15 -8.46
N ILE A 225 8.00 -1.82 -8.89
CA ILE A 225 7.45 -2.16 -10.21
C ILE A 225 8.06 -1.28 -11.30
N LEU A 226 8.29 -0.02 -11.00
CA LEU A 226 8.97 0.91 -11.90
C LEU A 226 10.32 1.31 -11.32
N LYS A 227 11.19 1.82 -12.18
CA LYS A 227 12.36 2.59 -11.77
C LYS A 227 12.44 3.89 -12.57
N ARG A 228 13.17 4.85 -12.02
CA ARG A 228 13.48 6.09 -12.72
C ARG A 228 14.74 5.89 -13.55
N SER A 229 14.70 6.24 -14.84
CA SER A 229 15.90 6.35 -15.68
C SER A 229 16.31 7.80 -15.94
N GLY A 230 15.75 8.73 -15.18
CA GLY A 230 16.05 10.16 -15.20
C GLY A 230 14.87 10.99 -14.71
N ARG A 231 15.06 12.31 -14.64
CA ARG A 231 14.01 13.24 -14.19
C ARG A 231 12.76 13.12 -15.05
N GLY A 232 11.66 12.68 -14.46
CA GLY A 232 10.38 12.49 -15.15
C GLY A 232 10.39 11.42 -16.24
N LYS A 233 11.31 10.45 -16.16
CA LYS A 233 11.40 9.30 -17.06
C LYS A 233 11.28 8.02 -16.22
N TYR A 234 10.36 7.15 -16.62
CA TYR A 234 10.08 5.89 -15.96
C TYR A 234 10.32 4.74 -16.91
N GLU A 235 10.71 3.61 -16.35
CA GLU A 235 10.79 2.34 -17.04
C GLU A 235 10.40 1.19 -16.11
N VAL A 236 9.90 0.11 -16.69
CA VAL A 236 9.70 -1.15 -15.99
C VAL A 236 11.04 -1.58 -15.40
N ASN A 237 11.04 -1.90 -14.12
CA ASN A 237 12.27 -2.26 -13.44
C ASN A 237 12.70 -3.68 -13.85
N ALA A 238 13.68 -3.83 -14.74
CA ALA A 238 14.13 -5.15 -15.19
C ALA A 238 14.67 -6.05 -14.06
N GLN A 239 15.12 -5.46 -12.95
CA GLN A 239 15.50 -6.17 -11.72
C GLN A 239 14.31 -6.42 -10.80
N MET A 240 13.08 -6.32 -11.33
CA MET A 240 11.88 -6.56 -10.56
C MET A 240 11.95 -7.93 -9.91
N ILE A 241 11.70 -7.88 -8.61
CA ILE A 241 11.33 -9.00 -7.78
C ILE A 241 10.13 -9.77 -8.38
N TYR A 242 9.35 -9.09 -9.22
CA TYR A 242 8.11 -9.57 -9.82
C TYR A 242 8.21 -9.78 -11.33
N ASP A 243 7.59 -10.85 -11.81
CA ASP A 243 7.42 -11.11 -13.24
C ASP A 243 6.39 -10.13 -13.86
N PRO A 244 6.71 -9.41 -14.95
CA PRO A 244 5.78 -8.51 -15.63
C PRO A 244 4.44 -9.15 -16.00
N GLN A 245 4.42 -10.43 -16.39
CA GLN A 245 3.18 -11.14 -16.72
C GLN A 245 2.30 -11.34 -15.49
N ARG A 246 2.92 -11.56 -14.32
CA ARG A 246 2.18 -11.67 -13.04
C ARG A 246 1.60 -10.33 -12.64
N ILE A 247 2.29 -9.23 -12.89
CA ILE A 247 1.74 -7.89 -12.63
C ILE A 247 0.58 -7.58 -13.56
N LEU A 248 0.69 -7.91 -14.85
CA LEU A 248 -0.42 -7.75 -15.79
C LEU A 248 -1.64 -8.58 -15.35
N LYS A 249 -1.42 -9.81 -14.85
CA LYS A 249 -2.49 -10.63 -14.28
C LYS A 249 -3.08 -9.96 -13.03
N LEU A 250 -2.26 -9.52 -12.07
CA LEU A 250 -2.73 -8.81 -10.86
C LEU A 250 -3.59 -7.58 -11.21
N ALA A 251 -3.15 -6.79 -12.20
CA ALA A 251 -3.84 -5.61 -12.71
C ALA A 251 -5.12 -5.91 -13.52
N SER A 252 -5.44 -7.17 -13.77
CA SER A 252 -6.67 -7.58 -14.49
C SER A 252 -7.77 -8.13 -13.58
N LEU A 253 -7.45 -8.41 -12.32
CA LEU A 253 -8.34 -9.12 -11.41
C LEU A 253 -9.44 -8.22 -10.82
N SER A 254 -10.56 -8.83 -10.47
CA SER A 254 -11.57 -8.21 -9.60
C SER A 254 -11.04 -8.12 -8.16
N LEU A 255 -11.54 -7.15 -7.39
CA LEU A 255 -11.11 -6.88 -6.02
C LEU A 255 -11.07 -8.13 -5.12
N ASN A 256 -12.10 -8.98 -5.18
CA ASN A 256 -12.22 -10.21 -4.38
C ASN A 256 -11.22 -11.32 -4.75
N LYS A 257 -10.49 -11.19 -5.87
CA LYS A 257 -9.47 -12.16 -6.30
C LYS A 257 -8.05 -11.64 -6.09
N ILE A 258 -7.89 -10.39 -5.64
CA ILE A 258 -6.58 -9.75 -5.49
C ILE A 258 -5.77 -10.49 -4.44
N ASP A 259 -6.32 -10.77 -3.26
CA ASP A 259 -5.59 -11.37 -2.14
C ASP A 259 -5.09 -12.77 -2.49
N GLN A 260 -6.00 -13.62 -2.98
CA GLN A 260 -5.67 -14.98 -3.39
C GLN A 260 -4.55 -15.03 -4.43
N TYR A 261 -4.58 -14.12 -5.41
CA TYR A 261 -3.54 -14.08 -6.44
C TYR A 261 -2.24 -13.44 -5.94
N LEU A 262 -2.34 -12.31 -5.23
CA LEU A 262 -1.20 -11.55 -4.73
C LEU A 262 -0.37 -12.36 -3.73
N PHE A 263 -1.01 -13.10 -2.84
CA PHE A 263 -0.35 -13.91 -1.81
C PHE A 263 -0.17 -15.38 -2.19
N GLY A 264 -0.77 -15.82 -3.29
CA GLY A 264 -0.54 -17.15 -3.88
C GLY A 264 0.46 -17.08 -5.04
N ASP A 265 -0.06 -17.03 -6.26
CA ASP A 265 0.73 -17.13 -7.49
C ASP A 265 1.73 -15.98 -7.65
N PHE A 266 1.36 -14.75 -7.34
CA PHE A 266 2.17 -13.57 -7.66
C PHE A 266 3.56 -13.62 -7.02
N LEU A 267 3.68 -14.15 -5.80
CA LEU A 267 4.94 -14.24 -5.05
C LEU A 267 5.84 -15.39 -5.49
N LYS A 268 5.41 -16.31 -6.35
CA LYS A 268 6.24 -17.47 -6.78
C LYS A 268 7.67 -17.11 -7.24
N PRO A 269 7.94 -16.00 -7.95
CA PRO A 269 9.31 -15.61 -8.30
C PRO A 269 10.23 -15.41 -7.08
N LEU A 270 9.66 -15.00 -5.94
CA LEU A 270 10.40 -14.78 -4.68
C LEU A 270 10.93 -16.05 -4.04
N PHE A 271 10.42 -17.22 -4.40
CA PHE A 271 10.87 -18.50 -3.84
C PHE A 271 12.32 -18.84 -4.21
N LYS A 272 12.93 -18.09 -5.13
CA LYS A 272 14.35 -18.20 -5.46
C LYS A 272 15.25 -17.34 -4.56
N LEU A 273 14.67 -16.34 -3.90
CA LEU A 273 15.40 -15.36 -3.07
C LEU A 273 15.28 -15.67 -1.57
N TYR A 274 14.22 -16.37 -1.18
CA TYR A 274 13.87 -16.63 0.21
C TYR A 274 13.87 -18.13 0.52
N ARG A 275 14.18 -18.49 1.77
CA ARG A 275 14.09 -19.88 2.24
C ARG A 275 12.63 -20.31 2.28
N ARG A 276 12.29 -21.50 1.76
CA ARG A 276 10.91 -22.01 1.91
C ARG A 276 10.63 -22.31 3.38
N ALA A 277 9.52 -21.78 3.90
CA ALA A 277 9.06 -22.06 5.25
C ALA A 277 8.53 -23.50 5.34
N GLY A 278 8.98 -24.26 6.34
CA GLY A 278 8.37 -25.55 6.68
C GLY A 278 7.06 -25.36 7.44
N ARG A 279 6.30 -26.45 7.63
CA ARG A 279 5.04 -26.42 8.40
C ARG A 279 5.22 -25.85 9.81
N TYR A 280 6.31 -26.22 10.48
CA TYR A 280 6.67 -25.69 11.81
C TYR A 280 6.91 -24.17 11.79
N ASP A 281 7.66 -23.67 10.80
CA ASP A 281 7.90 -22.22 10.64
C ASP A 281 6.59 -21.45 10.43
N ILE A 282 5.66 -22.04 9.67
CA ILE A 282 4.34 -21.50 9.42
C ILE A 282 3.53 -21.47 10.71
N PHE A 283 3.42 -22.58 11.46
CA PHE A 283 2.64 -22.64 12.71
C PHE A 283 3.10 -21.60 13.72
N ARG A 284 4.41 -21.56 13.99
CA ARG A 284 5.00 -20.58 14.92
C ARG A 284 4.73 -19.15 14.47
N THR A 285 4.92 -18.85 13.18
CA THR A 285 4.70 -17.50 12.66
C THR A 285 3.22 -17.12 12.67
N LEU A 286 2.33 -18.06 12.39
CA LEU A 286 0.88 -17.85 12.43
C LEU A 286 0.42 -17.48 13.84
N VAL A 287 0.89 -18.20 14.86
CA VAL A 287 0.58 -17.88 16.27
C VAL A 287 1.15 -16.53 16.69
N GLU A 288 2.41 -16.23 16.34
CA GLU A 288 2.99 -14.91 16.60
C GLU A 288 2.22 -13.77 15.94
N VAL A 289 1.75 -13.96 14.70
CA VAL A 289 0.95 -12.95 13.98
C VAL A 289 -0.43 -12.82 14.60
N TYR A 290 -1.08 -13.93 14.95
CA TYR A 290 -2.37 -13.93 15.63
C TYR A 290 -2.29 -13.17 16.96
N ASP A 291 -1.29 -13.43 17.80
CA ASP A 291 -1.12 -12.73 19.08
C ASP A 291 -0.95 -11.21 18.90
N ARG A 292 -0.29 -10.77 17.82
CA ARG A 292 -0.19 -9.34 17.48
C ARG A 292 -1.52 -8.79 16.98
N MET A 293 -2.19 -9.51 16.08
CA MET A 293 -3.49 -9.09 15.55
C MET A 293 -4.54 -8.99 16.66
N LYS A 294 -4.54 -9.93 17.62
CA LYS A 294 -5.44 -9.94 18.76
C LYS A 294 -5.45 -8.61 19.52
N ARG A 295 -4.29 -7.95 19.64
CA ARG A 295 -4.15 -6.65 20.31
C ARG A 295 -4.92 -5.51 19.64
N TYR A 296 -5.08 -5.55 18.31
CA TYR A 296 -5.69 -4.47 17.53
C TYR A 296 -7.10 -4.81 17.01
N PHE A 297 -7.41 -6.09 16.88
CA PHE A 297 -8.65 -6.60 16.30
C PHE A 297 -9.59 -7.27 17.31
N GLY A 298 -9.10 -7.64 18.49
CA GLY A 298 -9.85 -8.44 19.47
C GLY A 298 -9.56 -9.94 19.30
N GLU A 299 -10.26 -10.79 20.05
CA GLU A 299 -9.97 -12.23 20.09
C GLU A 299 -10.30 -12.96 18.78
N GLU A 300 -11.27 -12.46 18.02
CA GLU A 300 -11.64 -13.03 16.72
C GLU A 300 -11.02 -12.18 15.61
N VAL A 301 -10.13 -12.79 14.81
CA VAL A 301 -9.43 -12.11 13.72
C VAL A 301 -9.88 -12.63 12.37
N ASP A 302 -9.93 -11.77 11.37
CA ASP A 302 -10.22 -12.20 9.99
C ASP A 302 -9.15 -13.19 9.49
N LEU A 303 -9.58 -14.39 9.11
CA LEU A 303 -8.69 -15.48 8.72
C LEU A 303 -7.86 -15.12 7.49
N THR A 304 -8.46 -14.50 6.47
CA THR A 304 -7.73 -14.11 5.25
C THR A 304 -6.63 -13.10 5.58
N ASN A 305 -6.91 -12.11 6.43
CA ASN A 305 -5.90 -11.17 6.90
C ASN A 305 -4.81 -11.88 7.71
N LEU A 306 -5.16 -12.82 8.60
CA LEU A 306 -4.19 -13.60 9.36
C LEU A 306 -3.25 -14.38 8.43
N GLU A 307 -3.79 -15.05 7.41
CA GLU A 307 -3.01 -15.82 6.44
C GLU A 307 -2.09 -14.90 5.61
N CYS A 308 -2.61 -13.79 5.09
CA CYS A 308 -1.83 -12.81 4.32
C CYS A 308 -0.70 -12.18 5.18
N MET A 309 -1.01 -11.82 6.42
CA MET A 309 -0.03 -11.27 7.36
C MET A 309 1.03 -12.30 7.77
N THR A 310 0.67 -13.58 7.85
CA THR A 310 1.63 -14.66 8.12
C THR A 310 2.67 -14.74 7.01
N ILE A 311 2.28 -14.59 5.74
CA ILE A 311 3.22 -14.56 4.62
C ILE A 311 4.15 -13.36 4.70
N LEU A 312 3.61 -12.15 4.98
CA LEU A 312 4.43 -10.96 5.15
C LEU A 312 5.44 -11.12 6.29
N ALA A 313 5.01 -11.68 7.42
CA ALA A 313 5.88 -11.94 8.57
C ALA A 313 6.95 -13.00 8.28
N LEU A 314 6.67 -14.01 7.44
CA LEU A 314 7.69 -14.95 6.97
C LEU A 314 8.75 -14.24 6.12
N ILE A 315 8.34 -13.34 5.22
CA ILE A 315 9.28 -12.56 4.38
C ILE A 315 10.18 -11.68 5.26
N GLU A 316 9.66 -11.09 6.33
CA GLU A 316 10.47 -10.35 7.33
C GLU A 316 11.47 -11.22 8.11
N LYS A 317 11.33 -12.54 8.04
CA LYS A 317 12.23 -13.55 8.62
C LYS A 317 13.06 -14.28 7.55
N ASP A 318 13.19 -13.69 6.36
CA ASP A 318 13.90 -14.26 5.21
C ASP A 318 13.36 -15.63 4.75
N MET A 319 12.07 -15.84 4.97
CA MET A 319 11.34 -17.04 4.56
C MET A 319 10.16 -16.73 3.63
N ILE A 320 9.65 -17.74 2.95
CA ILE A 320 8.45 -17.59 2.13
C ILE A 320 7.59 -18.86 2.11
N ALA A 321 6.27 -18.64 2.05
CA ALA A 321 5.26 -19.63 1.75
C ALA A 321 4.17 -18.98 0.87
N ASP A 322 3.41 -19.78 0.13
CA ASP A 322 2.24 -19.31 -0.59
C ASP A 322 0.97 -19.47 0.25
N LEU A 323 -0.07 -18.74 -0.13
CA LEU A 323 -1.34 -18.73 0.59
C LEU A 323 -1.95 -20.12 0.79
N ASN A 324 -1.85 -21.03 -0.19
CA ASN A 324 -2.40 -22.39 -0.05
C ASN A 324 -1.65 -23.16 1.04
N SER A 325 -0.31 -23.05 1.07
CA SER A 325 0.51 -23.67 2.10
C SER A 325 0.19 -23.16 3.50
N ILE A 326 -0.11 -21.86 3.64
CA ILE A 326 -0.56 -21.27 4.91
C ILE A 326 -1.95 -21.80 5.28
N HIS A 327 -2.89 -21.80 4.34
CA HIS A 327 -4.26 -22.27 4.57
C HIS A 327 -4.31 -23.74 4.99
N ASP A 328 -3.58 -24.61 4.27
CA ASP A 328 -3.48 -26.04 4.59
C ASP A 328 -2.82 -26.26 5.96
N SER A 329 -1.82 -25.43 6.29
CA SER A 329 -1.17 -25.45 7.61
C SER A 329 -2.16 -25.03 8.69
N PHE A 330 -2.90 -23.94 8.51
CA PHE A 330 -3.92 -23.50 9.46
C PHE A 330 -4.97 -24.60 9.70
N ASN A 331 -5.50 -25.20 8.63
CA ASN A 331 -6.49 -26.29 8.74
C ASN A 331 -5.91 -27.50 9.48
N SER A 332 -4.67 -27.90 9.17
CA SER A 332 -3.97 -28.98 9.88
C SER A 332 -3.80 -28.64 11.36
N PHE A 333 -3.50 -27.40 11.69
CA PHE A 333 -3.30 -26.93 13.07
C PHE A 333 -4.63 -26.92 13.83
N ALA A 334 -5.72 -26.50 13.19
CA ALA A 334 -7.07 -26.56 13.73
C ALA A 334 -7.54 -28.00 14.01
N ILE A 335 -7.19 -28.95 13.14
CA ILE A 335 -7.47 -30.37 13.36
C ILE A 335 -6.66 -30.95 14.51
N GLN A 336 -5.41 -30.50 14.68
CA GLN A 336 -4.53 -30.95 15.76
C GLN A 336 -4.96 -30.41 17.13
N PHE A 337 -5.52 -29.19 17.17
CA PHE A 337 -5.96 -28.51 18.39
C PHE A 337 -7.40 -28.00 18.28
N PRO A 338 -8.40 -28.88 18.09
CA PRO A 338 -9.77 -28.48 17.80
C PRO A 338 -10.49 -27.80 18.96
N ASP A 339 -10.00 -28.00 20.19
CA ASP A 339 -10.47 -27.34 21.42
C ASP A 339 -9.89 -25.92 21.59
N ARG A 340 -8.87 -25.56 20.82
CA ARG A 340 -8.15 -24.27 20.94
C ARG A 340 -8.25 -23.41 19.70
N ILE A 341 -8.47 -24.02 18.55
CA ILE A 341 -8.42 -23.35 17.25
C ILE A 341 -9.71 -23.66 16.51
N TYR A 342 -10.49 -22.62 16.24
CA TYR A 342 -11.72 -22.76 15.50
C TYR A 342 -11.98 -21.55 14.61
N VAL A 343 -12.81 -21.77 13.60
CA VAL A 343 -13.25 -20.73 12.68
C VAL A 343 -14.75 -20.57 12.78
N THR A 344 -15.20 -19.37 13.10
CA THR A 344 -16.62 -19.00 13.09
C THR A 344 -16.93 -18.18 11.85
N PRO A 345 -18.12 -18.32 11.24
CA PRO A 345 -18.56 -17.38 10.23
C PRO A 345 -18.80 -16.02 10.88
N SER A 346 -18.28 -14.96 10.28
CA SER A 346 -18.61 -13.58 10.68
C SER A 346 -20.12 -13.33 10.61
N ALA A 347 -20.61 -12.28 11.29
CA ALA A 347 -22.02 -11.89 11.25
C ALA A 347 -22.58 -11.66 9.82
N SER A 348 -21.71 -11.39 8.85
CA SER A 348 -22.08 -11.24 7.43
C SER A 348 -22.11 -12.56 6.64
N GLY A 349 -21.65 -13.66 7.24
CA GLY A 349 -21.49 -14.98 6.65
C GLY A 349 -20.38 -15.11 5.59
N ARG A 350 -19.65 -14.02 5.29
CA ARG A 350 -18.72 -13.95 4.16
C ARG A 350 -17.25 -14.15 4.52
N LEU A 351 -16.90 -13.86 5.76
CA LEU A 351 -15.53 -13.94 6.27
C LEU A 351 -15.47 -14.99 7.38
N GLY A 352 -14.43 -15.81 7.37
CA GLY A 352 -14.09 -16.69 8.48
C GLY A 352 -13.32 -15.91 9.54
N LEU A 353 -13.77 -15.97 10.79
CA LEU A 353 -13.09 -15.41 11.94
C LEU A 353 -12.34 -16.53 12.63
N ALA A 354 -11.01 -16.41 12.70
CA ALA A 354 -10.14 -17.33 13.41
C ALA A 354 -10.02 -16.92 14.87
N TYR A 355 -10.13 -17.91 15.76
CA TYR A 355 -9.74 -17.82 17.15
C TYR A 355 -8.68 -18.89 17.43
N ILE A 356 -7.65 -18.52 18.19
CA ILE A 356 -6.56 -19.39 18.63
C ILE A 356 -6.33 -19.12 20.13
N ASP A 357 -6.53 -20.12 20.99
CA ASP A 357 -6.09 -20.06 22.38
C ASP A 357 -4.60 -20.36 22.47
N THR A 358 -3.78 -19.30 22.55
CA THR A 358 -2.31 -19.38 22.58
C THR A 358 -1.74 -19.85 23.91
N ARG A 359 -2.56 -20.02 24.95
CA ARG A 359 -2.09 -20.47 26.28
C ARG A 359 -1.62 -21.92 26.22
N ASN A 360 -0.37 -22.16 26.63
CA ASN A 360 0.24 -23.49 26.69
C ASN A 360 0.18 -24.26 25.35
N LEU A 361 0.20 -23.56 24.22
CA LEU A 361 0.39 -24.19 22.91
C LEU A 361 1.88 -24.50 22.76
N GLU A 362 2.28 -25.74 23.01
CA GLU A 362 3.63 -26.23 22.71
C GLU A 362 3.73 -26.49 21.21
N ILE A 363 4.37 -25.55 20.49
CA ILE A 363 4.54 -25.59 19.03
C ILE A 363 5.88 -26.18 18.67
#